data_AF-A0A961EVC9-F1
#
_entry.id   AF-A0A961EVC9-F1
#
_cell.length_a   1.000
_cell.length_b   1.000
_cell.length_c   1.000
_cell.angle_alpha   90.00
_cell.angle_beta   90.00
_cell.angle_gamma   90.00
#
_symmetry.space_group_name_H-M   'P 1'
#
loop_
_entity.id
_entity.type
_entity.pdbx_description
1 polymer ?
#
loop_
_entity_poly.entity_id
_entity_poly.type
_entity_poly.pdbx_seq_one_letter_code
_entity_poly.pdbx_strand_id
1 'polypeptide(L)'
;LGFDDCMDRSVGTLSGGEKQRIALIAALLLDRPILLLDEPSSALDESSRDRVMELLASKHNLTILSVSHDREWTQMADRTFSMQPATGATI
;
A
#
# COMPACT_ATOMS: atom_id res chain seq x y z
N LEU A 1 -6.57 -6.25 -10.14
CA LEU A 1 -5.17 -5.94 -9.75
C LEU A 1 -4.11 -6.53 -10.69
N GLY A 2 -4.47 -7.33 -11.71
CA GLY A 2 -3.58 -7.69 -12.82
C GLY A 2 -2.45 -8.64 -12.44
N PHE A 3 -2.81 -9.86 -12.01
CA PHE A 3 -1.84 -10.89 -11.61
C PHE A 3 -1.73 -12.04 -12.61
N ASP A 4 -2.51 -12.02 -13.69
CA ASP A 4 -2.64 -13.15 -14.62
C ASP A 4 -1.27 -13.60 -15.17
N ASP A 5 -0.36 -12.65 -15.39
CA ASP A 5 0.99 -12.91 -15.92
C ASP A 5 2.01 -13.39 -14.86
N CYS A 6 1.63 -13.47 -13.59
CA CYS A 6 2.57 -13.76 -12.50
C CYS A 6 2.14 -14.86 -11.52
N MET A 7 0.93 -15.42 -11.66
CA MET A 7 0.41 -16.46 -10.76
C MET A 7 1.28 -17.74 -10.71
N ASP A 8 1.85 -18.14 -11.84
CA ASP A 8 2.65 -19.38 -11.96
C ASP A 8 4.16 -19.15 -11.81
N ARG A 9 4.57 -17.91 -11.56
CA ARG A 9 5.99 -17.53 -11.45
C ARG A 9 6.48 -17.69 -10.02
N SER A 10 7.72 -18.14 -9.86
CA SER A 10 8.36 -18.17 -8.55
C SER A 10 8.47 -16.75 -7.99
N VAL A 11 8.17 -16.57 -6.69
CA VAL A 11 8.20 -15.27 -5.99
C VAL A 11 9.52 -14.53 -6.21
N GLY A 12 10.64 -15.26 -6.28
CA GLY A 12 11.97 -14.67 -6.54
C GLY A 12 12.06 -13.94 -7.89
N THR A 13 11.29 -14.38 -8.89
CA THR A 13 11.29 -13.83 -10.26
C THR A 13 10.32 -12.67 -10.45
N LEU A 14 9.54 -12.31 -9.42
CA LEU A 14 8.56 -11.24 -9.49
C LEU A 14 9.22 -9.86 -9.39
N SER A 15 8.69 -8.90 -10.12
CA SER A 15 9.05 -7.49 -10.04
C SER A 15 8.70 -6.92 -8.65
N GLY A 16 9.26 -5.76 -8.31
CA GLY A 16 8.92 -5.07 -7.06
C GLY A 16 7.42 -4.79 -6.94
N GLY A 17 6.81 -4.26 -8.00
CA GLY A 17 5.37 -3.98 -8.03
C GLY A 17 4.50 -5.23 -7.94
N GLU A 18 4.90 -6.34 -8.59
CA GLU A 18 4.21 -7.63 -8.44
C GLU A 18 4.23 -8.10 -6.99
N LYS A 19 5.40 -8.06 -6.34
CA LYS A 19 5.57 -8.42 -4.92
C LYS A 19 4.73 -7.51 -4.01
N GLN A 20 4.75 -6.20 -4.25
CA GLN A 20 3.99 -5.21 -3.50
C GLN A 20 2.48 -5.48 -3.57
N ARG A 21 1.95 -5.71 -4.77
CA ARG A 21 0.52 -6.02 -4.98
C ARG A 21 0.12 -7.32 -4.29
N ILE A 22 0.96 -8.36 -4.36
CA ILE A 22 0.71 -9.64 -3.67
C ILE A 22 0.71 -9.43 -2.16
N ALA A 23 1.67 -8.68 -1.61
CA ALA A 23 1.74 -8.39 -0.18
C ALA A 23 0.50 -7.63 0.32
N LEU A 24 0.03 -6.64 -0.44
CA LEU A 24 -1.20 -5.90 -0.13
C LEU A 24 -2.43 -6.80 -0.13
N ILE A 25 -2.60 -7.66 -1.14
CA ILE A 25 -3.69 -8.64 -1.13
C ILE A 25 -3.59 -9.60 0.04
N ALA A 26 -2.40 -10.15 0.29
CA ALA A 26 -2.20 -11.08 1.39
C ALA A 26 -2.60 -10.45 2.71
N ALA A 27 -2.25 -9.17 2.93
CA ALA A 27 -2.65 -8.45 4.14
C ALA A 27 -4.17 -8.21 4.22
N LEU A 28 -4.83 -7.92 3.10
CA LEU A 28 -6.29 -7.75 3.03
C LEU A 28 -7.06 -9.06 3.26
N LEU A 29 -6.49 -10.21 2.88
CA LEU A 29 -7.09 -11.53 3.08
C LEU A 29 -7.07 -11.99 4.54
N LEU A 30 -6.24 -11.38 5.40
CA LEU A 30 -6.17 -11.71 6.83
C LEU A 30 -7.39 -11.24 7.64
N ASP A 31 -8.32 -10.53 7.01
CA ASP A 31 -9.58 -10.03 7.60
C ASP A 31 -9.37 -9.36 8.98
N ARG A 32 -8.31 -8.55 9.08
CA ARG A 32 -7.98 -7.82 10.30
C ARG A 32 -8.78 -6.53 10.35
N PRO A 33 -9.20 -6.07 11.55
CA PRO A 33 -9.91 -4.80 11.69
C PRO A 33 -9.00 -3.58 11.42
N ILE A 34 -7.67 -3.77 11.50
CA ILE A 34 -6.67 -2.71 11.30
C ILE A 34 -5.57 -3.23 10.38
N LEU A 35 -5.21 -2.43 9.38
CA LEU A 35 -4.11 -2.65 8.46
C LEU A 35 -3.07 -1.53 8.59
N LEU A 36 -1.81 -1.92 8.79
CA LEU A 36 -0.67 -1.02 8.86
C LEU A 36 0.13 -1.13 7.56
N LEU A 37 0.35 -0.01 6.88
CA LEU A 37 1.03 0.03 5.59
C LEU A 37 2.22 0.99 5.65
N ASP A 38 3.42 0.49 5.39
CA ASP A 38 4.63 1.31 5.30
C ASP A 38 5.06 1.38 3.83
N GLU A 39 5.08 2.58 3.26
CA GLU A 39 5.35 2.87 1.85
C GLU A 39 4.63 1.95 0.84
N PRO A 40 3.29 1.82 0.93
CA PRO A 40 2.52 0.83 0.17
C PRO A 40 2.49 1.07 -1.34
N SER A 41 2.74 2.29 -1.82
CA SER A 41 2.75 2.62 -3.26
C SER A 41 4.13 2.64 -3.90
N SER A 42 5.22 2.52 -3.12
CA SER A 42 6.60 2.80 -3.58
C SER A 42 7.06 2.01 -4.80
N ALA A 43 6.54 0.80 -5.01
CA ALA A 43 6.86 -0.06 -6.15
C ALA A 43 5.72 -0.21 -7.18
N LEU A 44 4.62 0.53 -7.01
CA LEU A 44 3.47 0.46 -7.91
C LEU A 44 3.59 1.48 -9.05
N ASP A 45 3.21 1.08 -10.26
CA ASP A 45 2.87 2.05 -11.30
C ASP A 45 1.56 2.79 -10.97
N GLU A 46 1.34 3.93 -11.61
CA GLU A 46 0.18 4.81 -11.40
C GLU A 46 -1.14 4.04 -11.50
N SER A 47 -1.33 3.27 -12.58
CA SER A 47 -2.54 2.47 -12.80
C SER A 47 -2.79 1.43 -11.69
N SER A 48 -1.73 0.77 -11.22
CA SER A 48 -1.80 -0.22 -10.16
C SER A 48 -2.09 0.43 -8.81
N ARG A 49 -1.47 1.58 -8.53
CA ARG A 49 -1.69 2.34 -7.32
C ARG A 49 -3.14 2.80 -7.23
N ASP A 50 -3.70 3.35 -8.31
CA ASP A 50 -5.09 3.83 -8.33
C ASP A 50 -6.08 2.69 -8.05
N ARG A 51 -5.87 1.52 -8.66
CA ARG A 51 -6.67 0.32 -8.38
C ARG A 51 -6.56 -0.16 -6.93
N VAL A 52 -5.37 -0.06 -6.32
CA VAL A 52 -5.19 -0.39 -4.90
C VAL A 52 -5.93 0.61 -4.04
N MET A 53 -5.82 1.90 -4.33
CA MET A 53 -6.51 2.97 -3.61
C MET A 53 -8.03 2.79 -3.64
N GLU A 54 -8.61 2.53 -4.83
CA GLU A 54 -10.03 2.20 -4.98
C GLU A 54 -10.45 0.97 -4.16
N LEU A 55 -9.63 -0.09 -4.18
CA LEU A 55 -9.88 -1.29 -3.40
C LEU A 55 -9.90 -0.99 -1.90
N LEU A 56 -8.93 -0.24 -1.38
CA LEU A 56 -8.85 0.13 0.03
C LEU A 56 -10.04 1.01 0.43
N ALA A 57 -10.40 2.00 -0.38
CA ALA A 57 -11.55 2.88 -0.14
C ALA A 57 -12.89 2.13 -0.08
N SER A 58 -13.01 0.99 -0.77
CA SER A 58 -14.22 0.14 -0.73
C SER A 58 -14.41 -0.65 0.58
N LYS A 59 -13.41 -0.66 1.48
CA LYS A 59 -13.41 -1.48 2.71
C LYS A 59 -13.94 -0.69 3.92
N HIS A 60 -15.26 -0.58 4.04
CA HIS A 60 -15.91 0.21 5.11
C HIS A 60 -15.66 -0.27 6.55
N ASN A 61 -15.28 -1.53 6.77
CA ASN A 61 -15.01 -2.09 8.11
C ASN A 61 -13.51 -2.24 8.41
N LEU A 62 -12.64 -1.56 7.66
CA LEU A 62 -11.19 -1.65 7.80
C LEU A 62 -10.62 -0.29 8.20
N THR A 63 -9.89 -0.25 9.31
CA THR A 63 -9.05 0.92 9.64
C THR A 63 -7.70 0.77 8.97
N ILE A 64 -7.25 1.79 8.25
CA ILE A 64 -5.93 1.80 7.59
C ILE A 64 -5.08 2.90 8.19
N LEU A 65 -3.89 2.55 8.68
CA LEU A 65 -2.84 3.50 9.00
C LEU A 65 -1.71 3.30 8.00
N SER A 66 -1.51 4.30 7.13
CA SER A 66 -0.45 4.26 6.13
C SER A 66 0.57 5.37 6.34
N VAL A 67 1.85 5.02 6.18
CA VAL A 67 2.97 5.96 6.08
C VAL A 67 3.39 6.02 4.62
N SER A 68 3.42 7.21 4.04
CA SER A 68 3.97 7.41 2.70
C SER A 68 4.39 8.85 2.47
N HIS A 69 5.38 9.03 1.60
CA HIS A 69 5.72 10.32 1.00
C HIS A 69 4.94 10.63 -0.30
N ASP A 70 4.13 9.68 -0.81
CA ASP A 70 3.28 9.87 -1.98
C ASP A 70 2.07 10.77 -1.64
N ARG A 71 1.99 11.91 -2.34
CA ARG A 71 0.93 12.89 -2.12
C ARG A 71 -0.44 12.38 -2.56
N GLU A 72 -0.52 11.64 -3.66
CA GLU A 72 -1.81 11.14 -4.16
C GLU A 72 -2.35 10.05 -3.23
N TRP A 73 -1.45 9.21 -2.69
CA TRP A 73 -1.81 8.24 -1.66
C TRP A 73 -2.34 8.90 -0.38
N THR A 74 -1.61 9.89 0.14
CA THR A 74 -1.97 10.55 1.41
C THR A 74 -3.25 11.39 1.30
N GLN A 75 -3.60 11.86 0.11
CA GLN A 75 -4.85 12.61 -0.16
C GLN A 75 -6.10 11.73 -0.13
N MET A 76 -5.98 10.42 -0.28
CA MET A 76 -7.10 9.48 -0.14
C MET A 76 -7.54 9.31 1.32
N ALA A 77 -6.64 9.54 2.28
CA ALA A 77 -6.92 9.27 3.68
C ALA A 77 -8.02 10.20 4.24
N ASP A 78 -8.88 9.66 5.10
CA ASP A 78 -9.87 10.46 5.84
C ASP A 78 -9.20 11.55 6.70
N ARG A 79 -7.97 11.27 7.17
CA ARG A 79 -7.16 12.17 8.00
C ARG A 79 -5.69 12.01 7.64
N THR A 80 -5.01 13.13 7.46
CA THR A 80 -3.56 13.18 7.18
C THR A 80 -2.82 13.84 8.33
N PHE A 81 -1.69 13.26 8.74
CA PHE A 81 -0.77 13.84 9.71
C PHE A 81 0.59 14.02 9.05
N SER A 82 1.16 15.23 9.15
CA SER A 82 2.54 15.48 8.71
C SER A 82 3.47 15.32 9.90
N MET A 83 4.47 14.45 9.76
CA MET A 83 5.59 14.36 10.69
C MET A 83 6.76 15.16 10.13
N GLN A 84 7.28 16.06 10.95
CA GLN A 84 8.58 16.68 10.72
C GLN A 84 9.63 15.96 11.58
N PRO A 85 10.89 15.87 11.13
CA PRO A 85 11.96 15.38 11.98
C PRO A 85 11.96 16.15 13.30
N ALA A 86 12.09 15.44 14.42
CA ALA A 86 12.27 16.10 15.70
C ALA A 86 13.53 16.98 15.60
N THR A 87 13.44 18.24 16.01
CA THR A 87 14.55 19.18 15.97
C THR A 87 15.76 18.57 16.70
N GLY A 88 16.82 18.25 15.97
CA GLY A 88 18.04 17.64 16.51
C GLY A 88 18.11 16.10 16.44
N ALA A 89 17.18 15.41 15.79
CA ALA A 89 17.31 13.98 15.50
C ALA A 89 18.30 13.75 14.35
N THR A 90 19.51 13.32 14.67
CA THR A 90 20.44 12.73 13.70
C THR A 90 20.11 11.23 13.62
N ILE A 91 19.80 10.74 12.40
CA ILE A 91 19.61 9.30 12.14
C ILE A 91 20.97 8.61 12.18
#